data_AF-A0A3S9VMQ8-F1
#
_entry.id   AF-A0A3S9VMQ8-F1
#
_cell.length_a   1.000
_cell.length_b   1.000
_cell.length_c   1.000
_cell.angle_alpha   90.00
_cell.angle_beta   90.00
_cell.angle_gamma   90.00
#
_symmetry.space_group_name_H-M   'P 1'
#
loop_
_entity.id
_entity.type
_entity.pdbx_description
1 polymer ?
#
loop_
_entity_poly.entity_id
_entity_poly.type
_entity_poly.pdbx_seq_one_letter_code
_entity_poly.pdbx_strand_id
1 'polypeptide(L)'
;MSVQRALHYYLCSQLFLHLYAVEGSYHERRLYEDLMRDYNSLERPVANHSQPVTVYLKVSLQQIIDVDEKNQIVYVNAWLDYAWNDYKLRWDKEEYGNITDVRFPAGKIWKPDVLLYNSVDSNFDSTYPTNMVVYNTGDISWIPPGIFKISCKIDIKWFPFDEQRCFFKFGSWTYDGFKLDLQPGKGGFDISEYMPSGEWALPMTTVSRTEKFYDCCPEPYPDLTFYLHMRRRTLYYGFNLIMPCILTTMMTLLGFTLPPDAGEKITLQITVLLSICFFLSIVSEISPPTSEAVPLLGIFFSCCMIVVTASTVFTVYVLNLHYRTPETHEMGITTRTLLLYWFPYILRMERPGVYLTWQTLPPLFPCSKPKKHSESLIRNVKDVETGSSRSNSLDVERRVHQYMSGLTNGTGAPMCTVLNGGPATVAGAPMDIGQQATLLVLQRIYQELKTITRRMIEADRDGAQSNNWKFAAMVVDRLCLYVFTVFIVASSCGILLSAPYTIA
;
A
#
# COMPACT_ATOMS: atom_id res chain seq x y z
N MET A 1 38.94 23.47 -88.46
CA MET A 1 39.68 24.45 -87.62
C MET A 1 38.80 25.42 -86.82
N SER A 2 37.50 25.59 -87.11
CA SER A 2 36.64 26.58 -86.42
C SER A 2 36.07 26.10 -85.06
N VAL A 3 35.64 24.83 -84.97
CA VAL A 3 34.94 24.30 -83.78
C VAL A 3 35.87 24.11 -82.57
N GLN A 4 37.13 23.75 -82.78
CA GLN A 4 38.09 23.48 -81.70
C GLN A 4 38.58 24.76 -81.00
N ARG A 5 38.54 25.91 -81.70
CA ARG A 5 38.78 27.23 -81.09
C ARG A 5 37.56 27.67 -80.28
N ALA A 6 36.35 27.48 -80.79
CA ALA A 6 35.12 27.80 -80.07
C ALA A 6 34.98 27.01 -78.75
N LEU A 7 35.33 25.72 -78.75
CA LEU A 7 35.31 24.90 -77.53
C LEU A 7 36.35 25.37 -76.49
N HIS A 8 37.55 25.79 -76.94
CA HIS A 8 38.57 26.35 -76.05
C HIS A 8 38.13 27.68 -75.42
N TYR A 9 37.49 28.57 -76.18
CA TYR A 9 36.96 29.82 -75.64
C TYR A 9 35.77 29.58 -74.68
N TYR A 10 34.92 28.59 -74.94
CA TYR A 10 33.80 28.24 -74.05
C TYR A 10 34.27 27.59 -72.75
N LEU A 11 35.27 26.70 -72.80
CA LEU A 11 35.91 26.10 -71.62
C LEU A 11 36.70 27.13 -70.80
N CYS A 12 37.42 28.07 -71.44
CA CYS A 12 38.12 29.15 -70.73
C CYS A 12 37.12 30.14 -70.09
N SER A 13 36.01 30.43 -70.76
CA SER A 13 34.91 31.26 -70.24
C SER A 13 34.25 30.61 -69.02
N GLN A 14 34.02 29.29 -69.03
CA GLN A 14 33.47 28.58 -67.87
C GLN A 14 34.49 28.40 -66.73
N LEU A 15 35.80 28.31 -67.01
CA LEU A 15 36.83 28.31 -65.97
C LEU A 15 36.96 29.67 -65.28
N PHE A 16 36.81 30.78 -66.02
CA PHE A 16 36.85 32.14 -65.46
C PHE A 16 35.60 32.51 -64.66
N LEU A 17 34.44 31.91 -64.97
CA LEU A 17 33.18 32.14 -64.25
C LEU A 17 33.03 31.35 -62.94
N HIS A 18 34.03 30.53 -62.56
CA HIS A 18 34.00 29.73 -61.32
C HIS A 18 35.09 30.12 -60.30
N LEU A 19 35.80 31.23 -60.51
CA LEU A 19 36.64 31.87 -59.50
C LEU A 19 35.94 33.10 -58.92
N TYR A 20 34.70 32.93 -58.47
CA TYR A 20 34.21 33.82 -57.42
C TYR A 20 34.93 33.40 -56.14
N ALA A 21 36.05 34.05 -55.87
CA ALA A 21 36.68 34.00 -54.56
C ALA A 21 35.61 34.42 -53.56
N VAL A 22 35.18 33.49 -52.70
CA VAL A 22 34.32 33.79 -51.57
C VAL A 22 35.18 34.57 -50.58
N GLU A 23 35.25 35.89 -50.73
CA GLU A 23 35.91 36.76 -49.77
C GLU A 23 35.00 36.91 -48.54
N GLY A 24 35.51 36.47 -47.38
CA GLY A 24 34.86 36.74 -46.09
C GLY A 24 34.87 38.23 -45.76
N SER A 25 34.02 38.66 -44.82
CA SER A 25 33.93 40.05 -44.37
C SER A 25 35.30 40.58 -43.91
N TYR A 26 35.89 41.51 -44.67
CA TYR A 26 37.19 42.10 -44.36
C TYR A 26 37.17 42.84 -43.02
N HIS A 27 36.11 43.60 -42.75
CA HIS A 27 35.97 44.38 -41.52
C HIS A 27 35.84 43.50 -40.28
N GLU A 28 35.10 42.39 -40.37
CA GLU A 28 34.93 41.47 -39.26
C GLU A 28 36.23 40.74 -38.92
N ARG A 29 36.98 40.28 -39.95
CA ARG A 29 38.30 39.69 -39.74
C ARG A 29 39.27 40.67 -39.08
N ARG A 30 39.34 41.91 -39.59
CA ARG A 30 40.19 42.97 -39.00
C ARG A 30 39.82 43.22 -37.54
N LEU A 31 38.52 43.29 -37.23
CA LEU A 31 38.04 43.47 -35.86
C LEU A 31 38.50 42.34 -34.93
N TYR A 32 38.37 41.07 -35.34
CA TYR A 32 38.86 39.95 -34.53
C TYR A 32 40.37 40.02 -34.28
N GLU A 33 41.17 40.38 -35.29
CA GLU A 33 42.62 40.54 -35.17
C GLU A 33 42.99 41.67 -34.20
N ASP A 34 42.30 42.82 -34.30
CA ASP A 34 42.52 43.98 -33.43
C ASP A 34 42.12 43.69 -31.98
N LEU A 35 40.96 43.08 -31.74
CA LEU A 35 40.47 42.75 -30.39
C LEU A 35 41.35 41.71 -29.68
N MET A 36 41.91 40.75 -30.42
CA MET A 36 42.66 39.63 -29.83
C MET A 36 44.17 39.88 -29.72
N ARG A 37 44.69 41.00 -30.24
CA ARG A 37 46.14 41.27 -30.30
C ARG A 37 46.82 41.28 -28.94
N ASP A 38 46.17 41.90 -27.95
CA ASP A 38 46.69 42.08 -26.57
C ASP A 38 45.72 41.53 -25.50
N TYR A 39 44.83 40.61 -25.90
CA TYR A 39 43.85 40.02 -24.99
C TYR A 39 44.39 38.77 -24.31
N ASN A 40 44.34 38.74 -22.98
CA ASN A 40 44.70 37.58 -22.19
C ASN A 40 43.44 37.01 -21.52
N SER A 41 43.05 35.78 -21.89
CA SER A 41 41.84 35.13 -21.38
C SER A 41 41.91 34.73 -19.91
N LEU A 42 43.11 34.72 -19.30
CA LEU A 42 43.30 34.45 -17.88
C LEU A 42 43.10 35.70 -17.01
N GLU A 43 43.15 36.89 -17.61
CA GLU A 43 42.98 38.15 -16.91
C GLU A 43 41.50 38.44 -16.69
N ARG A 44 41.13 38.74 -15.44
CA ARG A 44 39.78 39.17 -15.10
C ARG A 44 39.52 40.56 -15.73
N PRO A 45 38.40 40.76 -16.44
CA PRO A 45 38.20 41.93 -17.30
C PRO A 45 37.80 43.20 -16.53
N VAL A 46 38.70 43.71 -15.70
CA VAL A 46 38.54 44.96 -14.95
C VAL A 46 39.67 45.94 -15.24
N ALA A 47 39.33 47.22 -15.41
CA ALA A 47 40.34 48.26 -15.59
C ALA A 47 41.13 48.53 -14.29
N ASN A 48 40.48 48.34 -13.14
CA ASN A 48 41.10 48.45 -11.83
C ASN A 48 40.99 47.11 -11.08
N HIS A 49 42.13 46.56 -10.65
CA HIS A 49 42.21 45.29 -9.92
C HIS A 49 41.35 45.25 -8.65
N SER A 50 41.13 46.40 -8.00
CA SER A 50 40.34 46.50 -6.76
C SER A 50 38.82 46.43 -6.97
N GLN A 51 38.32 46.54 -8.20
CA GLN A 51 36.89 46.46 -8.49
C GLN A 51 36.48 45.02 -8.80
N PRO A 52 35.31 44.54 -8.37
CA PRO A 52 34.77 43.25 -8.78
C PRO A 52 34.24 43.28 -10.22
N VAL A 53 34.19 42.12 -10.87
CA VAL A 53 33.36 41.92 -12.07
C VAL A 53 31.96 41.56 -11.60
N THR A 54 30.96 42.33 -12.02
CA THR A 54 29.56 41.97 -11.79
C THR A 54 29.10 41.01 -12.89
N VAL A 55 28.72 39.79 -12.48
CA VAL A 55 28.18 38.77 -13.38
C VAL A 55 26.70 38.62 -13.06
N TYR A 56 25.86 38.85 -14.05
CA TYR A 56 24.43 38.58 -13.96
C TYR A 56 24.16 37.15 -14.42
N LEU A 57 23.51 36.37 -13.56
CA LEU A 57 23.08 35.01 -13.89
C LEU A 57 21.56 34.92 -13.84
N LYS A 58 20.99 34.36 -14.91
CA LYS A 58 19.58 34.03 -15.03
C LYS A 58 19.46 32.55 -15.43
N VAL A 59 18.46 31.85 -14.89
CA VAL A 59 18.16 30.46 -15.24
C VAL A 59 16.87 30.42 -16.03
N SER A 60 16.92 29.92 -17.25
CA SER A 60 15.74 29.66 -18.09
C SER A 60 15.44 28.17 -18.11
N LEU A 61 14.34 27.78 -17.47
CA LEU A 61 13.93 26.38 -17.37
C LEU A 61 13.24 25.93 -18.65
N GLN A 62 13.78 24.90 -19.30
CA GLN A 62 13.21 24.34 -20.53
C GLN A 62 12.30 23.15 -20.21
N GLN A 63 12.79 22.20 -19.42
CA GLN A 63 12.06 20.98 -19.09
C GLN A 63 12.55 20.35 -17.80
N ILE A 64 11.63 19.80 -17.00
CA ILE A 64 11.96 18.81 -15.96
C ILE A 64 11.96 17.44 -16.65
N ILE A 65 13.14 16.84 -16.77
CA ILE A 65 13.32 15.59 -17.51
C ILE A 65 12.79 14.44 -16.66
N ASP A 66 13.30 14.33 -15.43
CA ASP A 66 13.01 13.23 -14.53
C ASP A 66 13.29 13.64 -13.07
N VAL A 67 12.54 13.03 -12.14
CA VAL A 67 12.74 13.17 -10.70
C VAL A 67 12.93 11.77 -10.16
N ASP A 68 14.18 11.41 -9.84
CA ASP A 68 14.51 10.12 -9.26
C ASP A 68 14.37 10.23 -7.74
N GLU A 69 13.19 9.89 -7.22
CA GLU A 69 12.93 9.97 -5.79
C GLU A 69 13.80 8.99 -5.00
N LYS A 70 14.10 7.83 -5.58
CA LYS A 70 14.87 6.76 -4.93
C LYS A 70 16.31 7.18 -4.65
N ASN A 71 16.96 7.80 -5.64
CA ASN A 71 18.33 8.28 -5.52
C ASN A 71 18.42 9.73 -5.05
N GLN A 72 17.28 10.42 -4.88
CA GLN A 72 17.19 11.82 -4.45
C GLN A 72 17.86 12.80 -5.43
N ILE A 73 17.62 12.58 -6.74
CA ILE A 73 18.23 13.34 -7.83
C ILE A 73 17.14 13.92 -8.73
N VAL A 74 17.30 15.18 -9.13
CA VAL A 74 16.43 15.82 -10.13
C VAL A 74 17.22 16.13 -11.39
N TYR A 75 16.67 15.73 -12.54
CA TYR A 75 17.23 15.98 -13.87
C TYR A 75 16.47 17.12 -14.54
N VAL A 76 17.19 18.20 -14.84
CA VAL A 76 16.59 19.41 -15.42
C VAL A 76 17.35 19.85 -16.65
N ASN A 77 16.64 20.14 -17.74
CA ASN A 77 17.16 20.87 -18.88
C ASN A 77 16.93 22.37 -18.65
N ALA A 78 18.01 23.14 -18.57
CA ALA A 78 17.95 24.58 -18.38
C ALA A 78 19.05 25.28 -19.17
N TRP A 79 18.80 26.53 -19.52
CA TRP A 79 19.81 27.42 -20.10
C TRP A 79 20.27 28.38 -19.02
N LEU A 80 21.59 28.55 -18.90
CA LEU A 80 22.18 29.54 -18.02
C LEU A 80 22.47 30.77 -18.84
N ASP A 81 21.87 31.90 -18.51
CA ASP A 81 22.11 33.17 -19.19
C ASP A 81 23.06 34.00 -18.33
N TYR A 82 24.31 34.07 -18.79
CA TYR A 82 25.36 34.88 -18.21
C TYR A 82 25.48 36.19 -18.96
N ALA A 83 25.51 37.30 -18.21
CA ALA A 83 25.83 38.61 -18.75
C ALA A 83 26.88 39.32 -17.88
N TRP A 84 27.95 39.81 -18.51
CA TRP A 84 28.97 40.64 -17.86
C TRP A 84 29.54 41.63 -18.87
N ASN A 85 30.34 42.58 -18.40
CA ASN A 85 30.98 43.57 -19.25
C ASN A 85 32.51 43.40 -19.24
N ASP A 86 33.13 43.48 -20.41
CA ASP A 86 34.58 43.48 -20.59
C ASP A 86 35.02 44.80 -21.25
N TYR A 87 35.90 45.52 -20.57
CA TYR A 87 36.38 46.82 -21.04
C TYR A 87 37.34 46.72 -22.24
N LYS A 88 38.04 45.58 -22.42
CA LYS A 88 38.99 45.37 -23.52
C LYS A 88 38.29 44.99 -24.83
N LEU A 89 37.07 44.48 -24.75
CA LEU A 89 36.30 44.03 -25.92
C LEU A 89 35.31 45.09 -26.42
N ARG A 90 35.72 46.36 -26.40
CA ARG A 90 34.93 47.51 -26.87
C ARG A 90 35.50 48.03 -28.19
N TRP A 91 34.62 48.38 -29.13
CA TRP A 91 35.03 49.00 -30.39
C TRP A 91 33.99 50.02 -30.84
N ASP A 92 34.44 50.95 -31.68
CA ASP A 92 33.54 51.85 -32.39
C ASP A 92 33.00 51.16 -33.65
N LYS A 93 31.68 51.00 -33.72
CA LYS A 93 31.02 50.35 -34.86
C LYS A 93 31.28 51.09 -36.17
N GLU A 94 31.47 52.41 -36.13
CA GLU A 94 31.65 53.22 -37.34
C GLU A 94 32.98 52.91 -38.05
N GLU A 95 34.02 52.52 -37.32
CA GLU A 95 35.33 52.14 -37.88
C GLU A 95 35.31 50.75 -38.56
N TYR A 96 34.49 49.84 -38.05
CA TYR A 96 34.45 48.44 -38.48
C TYR A 96 33.22 48.11 -39.33
N GLY A 97 32.69 49.06 -40.08
CA GLY A 97 31.59 48.80 -41.03
C GLY A 97 30.23 48.57 -40.38
N ASN A 98 29.95 49.28 -39.27
CA ASN A 98 28.73 49.19 -38.46
C ASN A 98 28.46 47.81 -37.84
N ILE A 99 29.51 47.03 -37.58
CA ILE A 99 29.40 45.76 -36.84
C ILE A 99 29.01 46.05 -35.38
N THR A 100 27.84 45.55 -34.98
CA THR A 100 27.28 45.72 -33.62
C THR A 100 27.71 44.61 -32.66
N ASP A 101 27.93 43.40 -33.17
CA ASP A 101 28.17 42.22 -32.35
C ASP A 101 28.97 41.15 -33.10
N VAL A 102 29.79 40.41 -32.36
CA VAL A 102 30.68 39.35 -32.85
C VAL A 102 30.59 38.11 -31.97
N ARG A 103 31.02 36.94 -32.47
CA ARG A 103 30.93 35.66 -31.73
C ARG A 103 32.31 35.08 -31.45
N PHE A 104 32.59 34.83 -30.18
CA PHE A 104 33.81 34.14 -29.76
C PHE A 104 33.48 32.72 -29.28
N PRO A 105 34.23 31.69 -29.68
CA PRO A 105 34.05 30.37 -29.10
C PRO A 105 34.47 30.37 -27.62
N ALA A 106 33.77 29.56 -26.81
CA ALA A 106 34.07 29.45 -25.39
C ALA A 106 35.55 29.09 -25.15
N GLY A 107 36.19 29.80 -24.21
CA GLY A 107 37.60 29.60 -23.84
C GLY A 107 38.61 30.47 -24.61
N LYS A 108 38.19 31.19 -25.66
CA LYS A 108 39.04 32.22 -26.30
C LYS A 108 39.11 33.52 -25.52
N ILE A 109 38.01 33.89 -24.88
CA ILE A 109 37.90 35.07 -24.01
C ILE A 109 37.69 34.63 -22.56
N TRP A 110 37.89 35.55 -21.61
CA TRP A 110 37.68 35.26 -20.19
C TRP A 110 36.23 34.82 -19.93
N LYS A 111 36.06 33.78 -19.10
CA LYS A 111 34.74 33.34 -18.63
C LYS A 111 34.75 33.21 -17.10
N PRO A 112 33.63 33.51 -16.43
CA PRO A 112 33.52 33.29 -14.99
C PRO A 112 33.46 31.78 -14.67
N ASP A 113 33.96 31.41 -13.49
CA ASP A 113 34.01 30.04 -12.97
C ASP A 113 32.80 29.71 -12.09
N VAL A 114 31.60 30.06 -12.57
CA VAL A 114 30.35 29.78 -11.86
C VAL A 114 29.98 28.32 -12.03
N LEU A 115 29.89 27.59 -10.92
CA LEU A 115 29.60 26.16 -10.88
C LEU A 115 28.38 25.87 -9.98
N LEU A 116 27.74 24.73 -10.25
CA LEU A 116 26.63 24.22 -9.45
C LEU A 116 27.18 23.43 -8.25
N TYR A 117 27.02 23.97 -7.03
CA TYR A 117 27.57 23.35 -5.81
C TYR A 117 26.89 22.04 -5.42
N ASN A 118 25.59 21.92 -5.67
CA ASN A 118 24.82 20.71 -5.35
C ASN A 118 24.61 19.80 -6.58
N SER A 119 25.59 19.80 -7.50
CA SER A 119 25.64 18.85 -8.62
C SER A 119 26.02 17.45 -8.13
N VAL A 120 25.36 16.43 -8.68
CA VAL A 120 25.72 15.01 -8.51
C VAL A 120 26.29 14.38 -9.78
N ASP A 121 26.47 15.17 -10.84
CA ASP A 121 27.04 14.67 -12.08
C ASP A 121 28.56 14.49 -11.96
N SER A 122 29.11 13.52 -12.67
CA SER A 122 30.57 13.32 -12.74
C SER A 122 31.26 14.49 -13.45
N ASN A 123 30.56 15.13 -14.39
CA ASN A 123 30.97 16.36 -15.04
C ASN A 123 30.33 17.55 -14.31
N PHE A 124 31.07 18.16 -13.38
CA PHE A 124 30.61 19.34 -12.62
C PHE A 124 30.23 20.54 -13.51
N ASP A 125 30.90 20.70 -14.67
CA ASP A 125 30.45 21.60 -15.74
C ASP A 125 29.59 20.80 -16.74
N SER A 126 28.27 20.81 -16.51
CA SER A 126 27.30 20.06 -17.31
C SER A 126 26.77 20.87 -18.52
N THR A 127 27.44 21.97 -18.87
CA THR A 127 26.99 22.88 -19.93
C THR A 127 27.65 22.57 -21.28
N TYR A 128 26.91 22.78 -22.37
CA TYR A 128 27.46 22.65 -23.72
C TYR A 128 28.23 23.92 -24.10
N PRO A 129 29.47 23.81 -24.63
CA PRO A 129 30.28 24.98 -24.97
C PRO A 129 29.71 25.68 -26.22
N THR A 130 28.90 26.71 -26.01
CA THR A 130 28.39 27.59 -27.06
C THR A 130 29.29 28.80 -27.28
N ASN A 131 29.11 29.48 -28.41
CA ASN A 131 29.78 30.75 -28.67
C ASN A 131 29.19 31.86 -27.79
N MET A 132 30.05 32.75 -27.32
CA MET A 132 29.71 33.97 -26.59
C MET A 132 29.44 35.09 -27.58
N VAL A 133 28.37 35.85 -27.38
CA VAL A 133 28.05 37.03 -28.18
C VAL A 133 28.58 38.26 -27.45
N VAL A 134 29.46 39.00 -28.12
CA VAL A 134 30.05 40.23 -27.58
C VAL A 134 29.48 41.40 -28.37
N TYR A 135 28.97 42.41 -27.68
CA TYR A 135 28.47 43.65 -28.26
C TYR A 135 29.54 44.74 -28.25
N ASN A 136 29.40 45.74 -29.12
CA ASN A 136 30.36 46.84 -29.26
C ASN A 136 30.58 47.66 -27.98
N THR A 137 29.60 47.66 -27.06
CA THR A 137 29.69 48.27 -25.72
C THR A 137 30.60 47.49 -24.74
N GLY A 138 31.08 46.32 -25.14
CA GLY A 138 31.80 45.38 -24.29
C GLY A 138 30.89 44.49 -23.46
N ASP A 139 29.57 44.56 -23.64
CA ASP A 139 28.64 43.65 -22.98
C ASP A 139 28.74 42.27 -23.64
N ILE A 140 28.82 41.24 -22.82
CA ILE A 140 28.96 39.86 -23.25
C ILE A 140 27.73 39.10 -22.77
N SER A 141 27.10 38.37 -23.68
CA SER A 141 26.01 37.45 -23.39
C SER A 141 26.45 36.04 -23.76
N TRP A 142 26.35 35.13 -22.79
CA TRP A 142 26.69 33.73 -22.97
C TRP A 142 25.57 32.86 -22.43
N ILE A 143 24.93 32.10 -23.32
CA ILE A 143 23.77 31.26 -23.01
C ILE A 143 24.09 29.80 -23.36
N PRO A 144 24.87 29.07 -22.55
CA PRO A 144 25.08 27.65 -22.75
C PRO A 144 23.87 26.83 -22.24
N PRO A 145 23.34 25.90 -23.04
CA PRO A 145 22.36 24.93 -22.58
C PRO A 145 23.04 23.84 -21.75
N GLY A 146 22.36 23.31 -20.74
CA GLY A 146 22.89 22.24 -19.89
C GLY A 146 21.81 21.32 -19.36
N ILE A 147 22.19 20.07 -19.12
CA ILE A 147 21.38 19.10 -18.37
C ILE A 147 21.99 19.02 -16.98
N PHE A 148 21.27 19.53 -15.99
CA PHE A 148 21.73 19.57 -14.61
C PHE A 148 21.17 18.39 -13.82
N LYS A 149 22.05 17.69 -13.11
CA LYS A 149 21.69 16.65 -12.14
C LYS A 149 21.93 17.19 -10.74
N ILE A 150 20.86 17.40 -10.00
CA ILE A 150 20.89 18.14 -8.74
C ILE A 150 20.55 17.19 -7.59
N SER A 151 21.33 17.23 -6.52
CA SER A 151 20.93 16.58 -5.26
C SER A 151 19.80 17.37 -4.61
N CYS A 152 18.67 16.70 -4.39
CA CYS A 152 17.52 17.29 -3.72
C CYS A 152 16.89 16.29 -2.75
N LYS A 153 16.74 16.71 -1.49
CA LYS A 153 16.06 15.90 -0.48
C LYS A 153 14.55 15.88 -0.73
N ILE A 154 14.02 14.71 -1.09
CA ILE A 154 12.61 14.48 -1.38
C ILE A 154 11.88 14.06 -0.09
N ASP A 155 10.78 14.73 0.26
CA ASP A 155 9.92 14.36 1.39
C ASP A 155 8.69 13.58 0.89
N ILE A 156 8.61 12.30 1.26
CA ILE A 156 7.56 11.37 0.80
C ILE A 156 6.42 11.18 1.82
N LYS A 157 6.39 11.94 2.92
CA LYS A 157 5.39 11.75 3.99
C LYS A 157 3.95 11.75 3.47
N TRP A 158 3.64 12.65 2.54
CA TRP A 158 2.30 12.85 1.99
C TRP A 158 2.07 12.25 0.61
N PHE A 159 2.96 11.37 0.14
CA PHE A 159 2.85 10.74 -1.18
C PHE A 159 1.45 10.10 -1.40
N PRO A 160 0.78 10.32 -2.56
CA PRO A 160 1.22 11.08 -3.75
C PRO A 160 0.80 12.57 -3.76
N PHE A 161 0.26 13.10 -2.65
CA PHE A 161 -0.18 14.50 -2.50
C PHE A 161 0.95 15.41 -2.02
N ASP A 162 2.16 15.14 -2.47
CA ASP A 162 3.39 15.78 -2.02
C ASP A 162 3.75 17.04 -2.82
N GLU A 163 4.47 17.94 -2.14
CA GLU A 163 5.14 19.09 -2.73
C GLU A 163 6.63 19.00 -2.42
N GLN A 164 7.44 19.23 -3.44
CA GLN A 164 8.90 19.16 -3.35
C GLN A 164 9.51 20.53 -3.60
N ARG A 165 10.55 20.86 -2.81
CA ARG A 165 11.29 22.12 -2.93
C ARG A 165 12.75 21.80 -3.20
N CYS A 166 13.11 21.78 -4.47
CA CYS A 166 14.48 21.61 -4.91
C CYS A 166 15.11 22.95 -5.24
N PHE A 167 16.43 23.02 -5.33
CA PHE A 167 17.10 24.26 -5.64
C PHE A 167 18.39 24.05 -6.43
N PHE A 168 18.73 25.00 -7.29
CA PHE A 168 20.05 25.10 -7.89
C PHE A 168 20.87 26.07 -7.07
N LYS A 169 22.08 25.68 -6.66
CA LYS A 169 22.99 26.57 -5.95
C LYS A 169 24.21 26.88 -6.81
N PHE A 170 24.23 28.07 -7.42
CA PHE A 170 25.33 28.54 -8.25
C PHE A 170 26.23 29.51 -7.49
N GLY A 171 27.53 29.38 -7.67
CA GLY A 171 28.51 30.31 -7.11
C GLY A 171 29.84 30.22 -7.83
N SER A 172 30.69 31.24 -7.71
CA SER A 172 32.08 31.15 -8.16
C SER A 172 32.83 30.13 -7.31
N TRP A 173 33.76 29.40 -7.91
CA TRP A 173 34.58 28.43 -7.19
C TRP A 173 35.84 29.06 -6.57
N THR A 174 36.52 29.93 -7.32
CA THR A 174 37.83 30.49 -6.93
C THR A 174 37.80 31.97 -6.57
N TYR A 175 36.85 32.75 -7.10
CA TYR A 175 36.75 34.17 -6.78
C TYR A 175 35.89 34.41 -5.55
N ASP A 176 36.43 35.23 -4.63
CA ASP A 176 35.68 35.81 -3.53
C ASP A 176 34.77 36.96 -4.01
N GLY A 177 33.87 37.41 -3.14
CA GLY A 177 32.91 38.49 -3.40
C GLY A 177 33.51 39.86 -3.68
N PHE A 178 34.79 40.09 -3.35
CA PHE A 178 35.48 41.34 -3.70
C PHE A 178 36.03 41.32 -5.13
N LYS A 179 36.20 40.14 -5.73
CA LYS A 179 36.70 39.98 -7.12
C LYS A 179 35.59 39.68 -8.12
N LEU A 180 34.58 38.91 -7.72
CA LEU A 180 33.44 38.55 -8.56
C LEU A 180 32.15 38.71 -7.76
N ASP A 181 31.29 39.62 -8.20
CA ASP A 181 29.97 39.84 -7.61
C ASP A 181 28.91 39.17 -8.48
N LEU A 182 28.29 38.11 -7.96
CA LEU A 182 27.24 37.37 -8.64
C LEU A 182 25.87 37.98 -8.30
N GLN A 183 25.14 38.41 -9.32
CA GLN A 183 23.85 39.08 -9.19
C GLN A 183 22.76 38.37 -10.00
N PRO A 184 21.50 38.34 -9.55
CA PRO A 184 20.43 37.76 -10.35
C PRO A 184 20.12 38.64 -11.56
N GLY A 185 20.05 38.04 -12.75
CA GLY A 185 19.63 38.72 -13.97
C GLY A 185 18.16 39.15 -13.93
N LYS A 186 17.73 39.99 -14.87
CA LYS A 186 16.32 40.42 -14.98
C LYS A 186 15.42 39.19 -15.19
N GLY A 187 14.42 39.04 -14.34
CA GLY A 187 13.52 37.88 -14.37
C GLY A 187 14.06 36.63 -13.66
N GLY A 188 15.32 36.63 -13.19
CA GLY A 188 15.90 35.62 -12.30
C GLY A 188 15.72 34.17 -12.75
N PHE A 189 14.57 33.59 -12.40
CA PHE A 189 14.12 32.28 -12.84
C PHE A 189 13.03 32.43 -13.90
N ASP A 190 13.38 32.21 -15.16
CA ASP A 190 12.46 32.34 -16.29
C ASP A 190 11.85 30.98 -16.66
N ILE A 191 10.53 30.99 -16.88
CA ILE A 191 9.71 29.83 -17.22
C ILE A 191 8.92 30.06 -18.52
N SER A 192 9.22 31.12 -19.27
CA SER A 192 8.50 31.49 -20.50
C SER A 192 8.55 30.41 -21.59
N GLU A 193 9.68 29.71 -21.69
CA GLU A 193 9.90 28.62 -22.66
C GLU A 193 9.68 27.21 -22.04
N TYR A 194 9.18 27.14 -20.80
CA TYR A 194 9.02 25.86 -20.09
C TYR A 194 7.96 24.97 -20.75
N MET A 195 8.38 23.75 -21.14
CA MET A 195 7.46 22.70 -21.55
C MET A 195 6.87 22.02 -20.29
N PRO A 196 5.55 22.13 -20.04
CA PRO A 196 4.95 21.63 -18.82
C PRO A 196 5.05 20.11 -18.70
N SER A 197 5.51 19.63 -17.54
CA SER A 197 5.57 18.19 -17.25
C SER A 197 4.18 17.59 -17.03
N GLY A 198 4.00 16.36 -17.53
CA GLY A 198 2.79 15.56 -17.32
C GLY A 198 2.64 15.02 -15.90
N GLU A 199 3.72 15.01 -15.12
CA GLU A 199 3.76 14.48 -13.75
C GLU A 199 3.87 15.59 -12.71
N TRP A 200 4.64 16.64 -12.98
CA TRP A 200 4.93 17.71 -12.04
C TRP A 200 4.33 19.05 -12.51
N ALA A 201 3.59 19.70 -11.62
CA ALA A 201 3.15 21.07 -11.78
C ALA A 201 4.13 22.02 -11.09
N LEU A 202 4.38 23.19 -11.67
CA LEU A 202 5.31 24.20 -11.15
C LEU A 202 4.53 25.43 -10.65
N PRO A 203 4.07 25.43 -9.38
CA PRO A 203 3.28 26.54 -8.84
C PRO A 203 4.07 27.86 -8.71
N MET A 204 5.36 27.81 -8.36
CA MET A 204 6.17 29.00 -8.14
C MET A 204 7.67 28.69 -8.30
N THR A 205 8.42 29.67 -8.80
CA THR A 205 9.88 29.68 -8.81
C THR A 205 10.39 30.95 -8.16
N THR A 206 11.48 30.87 -7.39
CA THR A 206 12.06 32.04 -6.71
C THR A 206 13.58 32.02 -6.82
N VAL A 207 14.21 33.20 -6.71
CA VAL A 207 15.66 33.35 -6.66
C VAL A 207 16.06 34.11 -5.40
N SER A 208 17.09 33.64 -4.73
CA SER A 208 17.67 34.27 -3.55
C SER A 208 19.18 34.43 -3.72
N ARG A 209 19.71 35.59 -3.35
CA ARG A 209 21.16 35.83 -3.26
C ARG A 209 21.58 35.72 -1.81
N THR A 210 22.60 34.91 -1.55
CA THR A 210 23.19 34.74 -0.22
C THR A 210 24.69 34.93 -0.26
N GLU A 211 25.25 35.50 0.79
CA GLU A 211 26.70 35.59 0.98
C GLU A 211 27.09 34.70 2.14
N LYS A 212 27.99 33.75 1.89
CA LYS A 212 28.44 32.79 2.89
C LYS A 212 29.91 33.01 3.19
N PHE A 213 30.25 33.04 4.48
CA PHE A 213 31.62 32.92 4.97
C PHE A 213 31.90 31.45 5.21
N TYR A 214 32.96 30.93 4.59
CA TYR A 214 33.39 29.53 4.76
C TYR A 214 34.48 29.43 5.82
N ASP A 215 34.55 28.31 6.53
CA ASP A 215 35.55 28.11 7.60
C ASP A 215 37.00 28.18 7.09
N CYS A 216 37.23 27.95 5.79
CA CYS A 216 38.55 28.02 5.18
C CYS A 216 39.04 29.45 4.88
N CYS A 217 38.14 30.41 4.69
CA CYS A 217 38.45 31.72 4.11
C CYS A 217 37.69 32.85 4.83
N PRO A 218 38.36 33.96 5.21
CA PRO A 218 37.71 35.09 5.85
C PRO A 218 36.85 35.94 4.90
N GLU A 219 36.98 35.76 3.58
CA GLU A 219 36.23 36.50 2.58
C GLU A 219 34.81 35.94 2.35
N PRO A 220 33.82 36.80 2.01
CA PRO A 220 32.49 36.34 1.65
C PRO A 220 32.46 35.75 0.25
N TYR A 221 31.73 34.65 0.07
CA TYR A 221 31.46 34.05 -1.23
C TYR A 221 29.98 34.25 -1.58
N PRO A 222 29.66 35.05 -2.61
CA PRO A 222 28.29 35.24 -3.06
C PRO A 222 27.83 34.01 -3.85
N ASP A 223 26.63 33.53 -3.51
CA ASP A 223 25.96 32.45 -4.22
C ASP A 223 24.50 32.81 -4.53
N LEU A 224 23.99 32.29 -5.65
CA LEU A 224 22.60 32.42 -6.08
C LEU A 224 21.92 31.07 -5.95
N THR A 225 20.83 31.06 -5.20
CA THR A 225 19.98 29.88 -5.00
C THR A 225 18.66 30.06 -5.74
N PHE A 226 18.42 29.22 -6.74
CA PHE A 226 17.21 29.20 -7.55
C PHE A 226 16.30 28.08 -7.06
N TYR A 227 15.16 28.41 -6.44
CA TYR A 227 14.23 27.43 -5.90
C TYR A 227 13.19 26.99 -6.94
N LEU A 228 13.10 25.67 -7.10
CA LEU A 228 12.14 24.94 -7.92
C LEU A 228 11.09 24.29 -7.00
N HIS A 229 9.91 24.89 -6.90
CA HIS A 229 8.79 24.30 -6.19
C HIS A 229 7.98 23.43 -7.14
N MET A 230 7.97 22.13 -6.92
CA MET A 230 7.26 21.14 -7.75
C MET A 230 6.10 20.53 -6.95
N ARG A 231 4.96 20.33 -7.59
CA ARG A 231 3.77 19.66 -7.01
C ARG A 231 3.38 18.47 -7.88
N ARG A 232 3.21 17.29 -7.29
CA ARG A 232 2.85 16.08 -8.04
C ARG A 232 1.40 16.11 -8.53
N ARG A 233 1.17 15.62 -9.75
CA ARG A 233 -0.16 15.35 -10.30
C ARG A 233 -0.60 13.94 -9.89
N THR A 234 -1.70 13.86 -9.13
CA THR A 234 -2.03 12.64 -8.36
C THR A 234 -2.90 11.62 -9.09
N LEU A 235 -3.49 11.97 -10.25
CA LEU A 235 -4.48 11.14 -10.93
C LEU A 235 -3.97 9.73 -11.29
N TYR A 236 -2.74 9.63 -11.80
CA TYR A 236 -2.12 8.34 -12.15
C TYR A 236 -2.06 7.39 -10.94
N TYR A 237 -1.58 7.89 -9.81
CA TYR A 237 -1.48 7.12 -8.56
C TYR A 237 -2.85 6.81 -7.96
N GLY A 238 -3.83 7.71 -8.15
CA GLY A 238 -5.22 7.46 -7.76
C GLY A 238 -5.83 6.25 -8.45
N PHE A 239 -5.73 6.18 -9.78
CA PHE A 239 -6.28 5.06 -10.55
C PHE A 239 -5.47 3.77 -10.43
N ASN A 240 -4.14 3.85 -10.40
CA ASN A 240 -3.29 2.65 -10.48
C ASN A 240 -2.86 2.10 -9.11
N LEU A 241 -2.86 2.91 -8.05
CA LEU A 241 -2.51 2.44 -6.70
C LEU A 241 -3.70 2.46 -5.73
N ILE A 242 -4.46 3.56 -5.67
CA ILE A 242 -5.53 3.71 -4.66
C ILE A 242 -6.77 2.88 -5.02
N MET A 243 -7.23 2.92 -6.28
CA MET A 243 -8.44 2.20 -6.70
C MET A 243 -8.32 0.67 -6.50
N PRO A 244 -7.23 -0.02 -6.90
CA PRO A 244 -7.05 -1.44 -6.61
C PRO A 244 -7.07 -1.75 -5.11
N CYS A 245 -6.56 -0.86 -4.26
CA CYS A 245 -6.59 -1.05 -2.81
C CYS A 245 -8.00 -0.97 -2.23
N ILE A 246 -8.82 -0.03 -2.72
CA ILE A 246 -10.23 0.04 -2.33
C ILE A 246 -10.96 -1.25 -2.76
N LEU A 247 -10.67 -1.77 -3.95
CA LEU A 247 -11.25 -3.04 -4.40
C LEU A 247 -10.79 -4.23 -3.55
N THR A 248 -9.51 -4.34 -3.21
CA THR A 248 -9.00 -5.46 -2.41
C THR A 248 -9.53 -5.41 -0.97
N THR A 249 -9.62 -4.23 -0.35
CA THR A 249 -10.25 -4.08 0.97
C THR A 249 -11.73 -4.49 0.94
N MET A 250 -12.48 -4.18 -0.12
CA MET A 250 -13.85 -4.68 -0.29
C MET A 250 -13.91 -6.22 -0.45
N MET A 251 -12.95 -6.83 -1.15
CA MET A 251 -12.87 -8.29 -1.26
C MET A 251 -12.63 -8.98 0.10
N THR A 252 -11.82 -8.38 0.99
CA THR A 252 -11.61 -8.94 2.35
C THR A 252 -12.91 -9.04 3.14
N LEU A 253 -13.81 -8.05 3.00
CA LEU A 253 -15.10 -8.02 3.68
C LEU A 253 -16.06 -9.06 3.11
N LEU A 254 -16.08 -9.22 1.78
CA LEU A 254 -16.87 -10.26 1.11
C LEU A 254 -16.43 -11.67 1.54
N GLY A 255 -15.15 -11.89 1.84
CA GLY A 255 -14.66 -13.17 2.35
C GLY A 255 -15.36 -13.64 3.63
N PHE A 256 -15.74 -12.72 4.52
CA PHE A 256 -16.51 -13.04 5.73
C PHE A 256 -18.02 -13.20 5.50
N THR A 257 -18.53 -12.88 4.31
CA THR A 257 -19.94 -13.13 3.95
C THR A 257 -20.15 -14.51 3.34
N LEU A 258 -19.08 -15.15 2.86
CA LEU A 258 -19.15 -16.45 2.21
C LEU A 258 -19.35 -17.58 3.23
N PRO A 259 -20.33 -18.48 3.03
CA PRO A 259 -20.54 -19.61 3.92
C PRO A 259 -19.36 -20.60 3.85
N PRO A 260 -18.96 -21.21 4.98
CA PRO A 260 -17.86 -22.18 5.01
C PRO A 260 -18.15 -23.47 4.24
N ASP A 261 -19.42 -23.81 3.99
CA ASP A 261 -19.84 -24.99 3.23
C ASP A 261 -19.40 -24.94 1.75
N ALA A 262 -19.16 -23.76 1.20
CA ALA A 262 -18.76 -23.59 -0.20
C ALA A 262 -17.30 -23.99 -0.49
N GLY A 263 -16.45 -24.14 0.53
CA GLY A 263 -15.03 -24.53 0.38
C GLY A 263 -14.09 -23.44 -0.18
N GLU A 264 -14.59 -22.47 -0.94
CA GLU A 264 -13.77 -21.44 -1.61
C GLU A 264 -13.31 -20.27 -0.72
N LYS A 265 -13.73 -20.26 0.55
CA LYS A 265 -13.50 -19.15 1.49
C LYS A 265 -12.02 -18.90 1.77
N ILE A 266 -11.24 -19.96 1.98
CA ILE A 266 -9.80 -19.85 2.27
C ILE A 266 -9.06 -19.39 1.02
N THR A 267 -9.41 -19.95 -0.15
CA THR A 267 -8.81 -19.58 -1.44
C THR A 267 -8.95 -18.08 -1.71
N LEU A 268 -10.15 -17.53 -1.50
CA LEU A 268 -10.41 -16.09 -1.66
C LEU A 268 -9.54 -15.24 -0.72
N GLN A 269 -9.40 -15.62 0.55
CA GLN A 269 -8.62 -14.81 1.50
C GLN A 269 -7.10 -14.90 1.24
N ILE A 270 -6.59 -16.05 0.80
CA ILE A 270 -5.17 -16.21 0.43
C ILE A 270 -4.85 -15.41 -0.84
N THR A 271 -5.72 -15.40 -1.85
CA THR A 271 -5.47 -14.62 -3.08
C THR A 271 -5.49 -13.12 -2.81
N VAL A 272 -6.37 -12.64 -1.92
CA VAL A 272 -6.39 -11.25 -1.48
C VAL A 272 -5.12 -10.88 -0.69
N LEU A 273 -4.63 -11.78 0.18
CA LEU A 273 -3.35 -11.59 0.88
C LEU A 273 -2.16 -11.48 -0.10
N LEU A 274 -2.10 -12.36 -1.11
CA LEU A 274 -1.02 -12.30 -2.09
C LEU A 274 -1.08 -10.99 -2.91
N SER A 275 -2.28 -10.58 -3.30
CA SER A 275 -2.49 -9.34 -4.05
C SER A 275 -2.03 -8.11 -3.27
N ILE A 276 -2.34 -8.02 -1.96
CA ILE A 276 -1.91 -6.87 -1.17
C ILE A 276 -0.40 -6.83 -0.92
N CYS A 277 0.24 -7.99 -0.74
CA CYS A 277 1.70 -8.09 -0.65
C CYS A 277 2.38 -7.62 -1.95
N PHE A 278 1.83 -7.97 -3.11
CA PHE A 278 2.34 -7.51 -4.41
C PHE A 278 2.24 -5.99 -4.55
N PHE A 279 1.09 -5.39 -4.22
CA PHE A 279 0.94 -3.93 -4.26
C PHE A 279 1.87 -3.21 -3.28
N LEU A 280 2.08 -3.76 -2.08
CA LEU A 280 3.06 -3.21 -1.13
C LEU A 280 4.50 -3.28 -1.68
N SER A 281 4.85 -4.36 -2.39
CA SER A 281 6.17 -4.49 -3.04
C SER A 281 6.38 -3.37 -4.07
N ILE A 282 5.37 -3.10 -4.92
CA ILE A 282 5.43 -1.99 -5.88
C ILE A 282 5.65 -0.66 -5.17
N VAL A 283 4.91 -0.39 -4.09
CA VAL A 283 5.06 0.86 -3.32
C VAL A 283 6.46 0.98 -2.69
N SER A 284 7.04 -0.12 -2.23
CA SER A 284 8.40 -0.13 -1.69
C SER A 284 9.48 0.11 -2.75
N GLU A 285 9.24 -0.26 -4.01
CA GLU A 285 10.20 -0.07 -5.10
C GLU A 285 10.25 1.39 -5.59
N ILE A 286 9.11 2.08 -5.58
CA ILE A 286 9.02 3.50 -5.99
C ILE A 286 9.46 4.48 -4.89
N SER A 287 9.41 4.08 -3.63
CA SER A 287 9.80 4.94 -2.51
C SER A 287 11.31 4.89 -2.24
N PRO A 288 11.98 6.00 -1.91
CA PRO A 288 13.37 5.96 -1.48
C PRO A 288 13.55 5.17 -0.18
N PRO A 289 14.66 4.42 -0.02
CA PRO A 289 14.97 3.67 1.19
C PRO A 289 15.44 4.61 2.31
N THR A 290 14.55 5.47 2.81
CA THR A 290 14.84 6.43 3.89
C THR A 290 14.08 6.07 5.16
N SER A 291 14.76 6.18 6.31
CA SER A 291 14.17 5.90 7.63
C SER A 291 13.63 7.16 8.34
N GLU A 292 13.77 8.34 7.72
CA GLU A 292 13.35 9.61 8.34
C GLU A 292 11.83 9.76 8.39
N ALA A 293 11.13 9.29 7.36
CA ALA A 293 9.68 9.34 7.28
C ALA A 293 9.14 8.18 6.44
N VAL A 294 8.10 7.52 6.92
CA VAL A 294 7.36 6.49 6.18
C VAL A 294 6.19 7.15 5.44
N PRO A 295 5.96 6.88 4.14
CA PRO A 295 4.81 7.41 3.41
C PRO A 295 3.49 7.07 4.08
N LEU A 296 2.55 8.01 4.12
CA LEU A 296 1.18 7.77 4.62
C LEU A 296 0.53 6.56 3.94
N LEU A 297 0.72 6.45 2.62
CA LEU A 297 0.22 5.31 1.83
C LEU A 297 0.91 3.98 2.23
N GLY A 298 2.19 4.01 2.61
CA GLY A 298 2.90 2.83 3.12
C GLY A 298 2.38 2.37 4.48
N ILE A 299 2.03 3.31 5.37
CA ILE A 299 1.37 3.02 6.65
C ILE A 299 -0.02 2.41 6.40
N PHE A 300 -0.77 2.95 5.45
CA PHE A 300 -2.08 2.40 5.04
C PHE A 300 -1.96 0.95 4.57
N PHE A 301 -1.11 0.68 3.59
CA PHE A 301 -0.93 -0.67 3.05
C PHE A 301 -0.42 -1.65 4.11
N SER A 302 0.47 -1.19 5.00
CA SER A 302 0.96 -2.00 6.12
C SER A 302 -0.16 -2.34 7.12
N CYS A 303 -1.02 -1.37 7.44
CA CYS A 303 -2.21 -1.59 8.27
C CYS A 303 -3.18 -2.58 7.61
N CYS A 304 -3.47 -2.40 6.32
CA CYS A 304 -4.30 -3.33 5.55
C CYS A 304 -3.69 -4.73 5.49
N MET A 305 -2.37 -4.86 5.33
CA MET A 305 -1.68 -6.16 5.33
C MET A 305 -1.83 -6.88 6.68
N ILE A 306 -1.68 -6.17 7.79
CA ILE A 306 -1.89 -6.73 9.13
C ILE A 306 -3.35 -7.20 9.27
N VAL A 307 -4.31 -6.39 8.83
CA VAL A 307 -5.74 -6.74 8.85
C VAL A 307 -6.03 -7.97 8.01
N VAL A 308 -5.54 -8.04 6.77
CA VAL A 308 -5.77 -9.18 5.88
C VAL A 308 -5.12 -10.44 6.46
N THR A 309 -3.92 -10.34 7.02
CA THR A 309 -3.24 -11.46 7.68
C THR A 309 -4.00 -11.93 8.92
N ALA A 310 -4.52 -11.02 9.74
CA ALA A 310 -5.38 -11.39 10.86
C ALA A 310 -6.67 -12.06 10.36
N SER A 311 -7.27 -11.52 9.30
CA SER A 311 -8.52 -12.02 8.71
C SER A 311 -8.40 -13.46 8.17
N THR A 312 -7.26 -13.80 7.56
CA THR A 312 -6.98 -15.15 7.04
C THR A 312 -6.83 -16.13 8.20
N VAL A 313 -6.10 -15.76 9.26
CA VAL A 313 -5.96 -16.58 10.48
C VAL A 313 -7.32 -16.82 11.15
N PHE A 314 -8.16 -15.80 11.29
CA PHE A 314 -9.50 -15.96 11.83
C PHE A 314 -10.40 -16.81 10.91
N THR A 315 -10.23 -16.74 9.59
CA THR A 315 -10.97 -17.58 8.64
C THR A 315 -10.62 -19.06 8.81
N VAL A 316 -9.33 -19.38 8.97
CA VAL A 316 -8.87 -20.75 9.27
C VAL A 316 -9.43 -21.22 10.62
N TYR A 317 -9.47 -20.33 11.62
CA TYR A 317 -10.07 -20.63 12.92
C TYR A 317 -11.59 -20.91 12.84
N VAL A 318 -12.34 -20.10 12.09
CA VAL A 318 -13.77 -20.31 11.82
C VAL A 318 -13.99 -21.65 11.12
N LEU A 319 -13.15 -22.00 10.14
CA LEU A 319 -13.25 -23.28 9.46
C LEU A 319 -12.95 -24.46 10.40
N ASN A 320 -11.95 -24.31 11.28
CA ASN A 320 -11.67 -25.31 12.32
C ASN A 320 -12.87 -25.51 13.26
N LEU A 321 -13.57 -24.43 13.63
CA LEU A 321 -14.79 -24.52 14.45
C LEU A 321 -15.95 -25.17 13.70
N HIS A 322 -16.10 -24.88 12.40
CA HIS A 322 -17.19 -25.38 11.58
C HIS A 322 -17.15 -26.90 11.40
N TYR A 323 -15.96 -27.48 11.21
CA TYR A 323 -15.79 -28.93 11.02
C TYR A 323 -15.60 -29.71 12.33
N ARG A 324 -15.81 -29.11 13.51
CA ARG A 324 -15.79 -29.87 14.78
C ARG A 324 -17.01 -30.77 14.89
N THR A 325 -16.74 -32.05 15.13
CA THR A 325 -17.76 -33.06 15.42
C THR A 325 -17.85 -33.35 16.92
N PRO A 326 -19.03 -33.76 17.43
CA PRO A 326 -19.22 -34.08 18.85
C PRO A 326 -18.36 -35.26 19.32
N GLU A 327 -17.96 -36.15 18.41
CA GLU A 327 -17.08 -37.29 18.72
C GLU A 327 -15.65 -36.86 19.09
N THR A 328 -15.18 -35.73 18.55
CA THR A 328 -13.81 -35.26 18.77
C THR A 328 -13.71 -34.19 19.85
N HIS A 329 -14.72 -33.31 19.97
CA HIS A 329 -14.69 -32.15 20.85
C HIS A 329 -16.04 -31.91 21.54
N GLU A 330 -16.02 -31.82 22.86
CA GLU A 330 -17.15 -31.35 23.65
C GLU A 330 -17.11 -29.83 23.83
N MET A 331 -18.26 -29.16 23.73
CA MET A 331 -18.36 -27.70 23.89
C MET A 331 -18.40 -27.33 25.38
N GLY A 332 -17.34 -26.66 25.86
CA GLY A 332 -17.27 -26.15 27.23
C GLY A 332 -18.43 -25.21 27.59
N ILE A 333 -18.76 -25.13 28.88
CA ILE A 333 -19.89 -24.32 29.38
C ILE A 333 -19.72 -22.83 29.08
N THR A 334 -18.48 -22.33 29.17
CA THR A 334 -18.14 -20.93 28.88
C THR A 334 -18.23 -20.61 27.40
N THR A 335 -17.66 -21.45 26.53
CA THR A 335 -17.73 -21.28 25.07
C THR A 335 -19.16 -21.38 24.57
N ARG A 336 -19.95 -22.32 25.13
CA ARG A 336 -21.38 -22.42 24.84
C ARG A 336 -22.14 -21.14 25.21
N THR A 337 -21.87 -20.57 26.38
CA THR A 337 -22.54 -19.36 26.86
C THR A 337 -22.18 -18.13 26.02
N LEU A 338 -20.90 -17.97 25.69
CA LEU A 338 -20.42 -16.86 24.87
C LEU A 338 -20.90 -16.96 23.41
N LEU A 339 -20.65 -18.08 22.75
CA LEU A 339 -20.89 -18.25 21.31
C LEU A 339 -22.36 -18.47 20.94
N LEU A 340 -23.17 -19.09 21.82
CA LEU A 340 -24.57 -19.40 21.49
C LEU A 340 -25.59 -18.40 22.07
N TYR A 341 -25.20 -17.59 23.06
CA TYR A 341 -26.14 -16.67 23.73
C TYR A 341 -25.67 -15.22 23.68
N TRP A 342 -24.46 -14.91 24.15
CA TRP A 342 -24.00 -13.52 24.24
C TRP A 342 -23.67 -12.88 22.88
N PHE A 343 -22.83 -13.50 22.06
CA PHE A 343 -22.48 -12.94 20.75
C PHE A 343 -23.67 -12.87 19.78
N PRO A 344 -24.54 -13.89 19.65
CA PRO A 344 -25.73 -13.80 18.80
C PRO A 344 -26.66 -12.67 19.24
N TYR A 345 -26.79 -12.45 20.55
CA TYR A 345 -27.59 -11.35 21.09
C TYR A 345 -27.03 -9.98 20.68
N ILE A 346 -25.73 -9.77 20.83
CA ILE A 346 -25.04 -8.52 20.42
C ILE A 346 -25.15 -8.32 18.91
N LEU A 347 -24.98 -9.39 18.13
CA LEU A 347 -24.98 -9.37 16.67
C LEU A 347 -26.40 -9.38 16.06
N ARG A 348 -27.46 -9.40 16.88
CA ARG A 348 -28.87 -9.53 16.47
C ARG A 348 -29.12 -10.71 15.54
N MET A 349 -28.50 -11.85 15.83
CA MET A 349 -28.77 -13.11 15.13
C MET A 349 -29.90 -13.87 15.79
N GLU A 350 -30.90 -14.22 14.98
CA GLU A 350 -31.97 -15.11 15.42
C GLU A 350 -31.53 -16.56 15.25
N ARG A 351 -31.53 -17.29 16.35
CA ARG A 351 -31.35 -18.73 16.32
C ARG A 351 -32.70 -19.37 15.97
N PRO A 352 -32.76 -20.26 14.96
CA PRO A 352 -34.01 -20.97 14.68
C PRO A 352 -34.47 -21.75 15.93
N GLY A 353 -35.68 -21.42 16.40
CA GLY A 353 -36.34 -22.07 17.55
C GLY A 353 -36.11 -21.45 18.93
N VAL A 354 -35.34 -20.35 19.07
CA VAL A 354 -35.10 -19.70 20.38
C VAL A 354 -35.07 -18.17 20.25
N TYR A 355 -35.99 -17.48 20.94
CA TYR A 355 -36.01 -16.02 21.04
C TYR A 355 -35.07 -15.55 22.16
N LEU A 356 -33.97 -14.89 21.82
CA LEU A 356 -32.99 -14.37 22.78
C LEU A 356 -33.45 -12.99 23.28
N THR A 357 -33.87 -12.89 24.55
CA THR A 357 -34.19 -11.62 25.23
C THR A 357 -33.20 -11.38 26.38
N TRP A 358 -32.90 -10.12 26.74
CA TRP A 358 -31.95 -9.77 27.84
C TRP A 358 -32.23 -10.53 29.15
N GLN A 359 -33.52 -10.81 29.44
CA GLN A 359 -33.96 -11.53 30.64
C GLN A 359 -33.64 -13.03 30.63
N THR A 360 -33.30 -13.60 29.46
CA THR A 360 -33.05 -15.04 29.24
C THR A 360 -31.56 -15.40 29.07
N LEU A 361 -30.66 -14.41 29.14
CA LEU A 361 -29.22 -14.63 28.98
C LEU A 361 -28.61 -15.28 30.24
N PRO A 362 -27.81 -16.36 30.10
CA PRO A 362 -27.06 -16.90 31.22
C PRO A 362 -25.98 -15.91 31.70
N PRO A 363 -25.62 -15.91 33.00
CA PRO A 363 -24.51 -15.10 33.49
C PRO A 363 -23.19 -15.50 32.81
N LEU A 364 -22.37 -14.50 32.41
CA LEU A 364 -21.09 -14.67 31.68
C LEU A 364 -20.11 -15.60 32.39
N PHE A 365 -20.13 -15.60 33.72
CA PHE A 365 -19.40 -16.54 34.55
C PHE A 365 -20.42 -17.38 35.32
N PRO A 366 -20.52 -18.68 35.04
CA PRO A 366 -21.19 -19.58 35.96
C PRO A 366 -20.36 -19.59 37.24
N CYS A 367 -20.77 -18.81 38.23
CA CYS A 367 -20.19 -18.90 39.55
C CYS A 367 -20.41 -20.34 40.01
N SER A 368 -19.32 -21.06 40.31
CA SER A 368 -19.29 -22.42 40.82
C SER A 368 -19.84 -22.49 42.25
N LYS A 369 -21.08 -22.05 42.45
CA LYS A 369 -21.86 -22.43 43.62
C LYS A 369 -22.87 -23.47 43.15
N PRO A 370 -22.74 -24.74 43.58
CA PRO A 370 -23.76 -25.73 43.29
C PRO A 370 -25.05 -25.26 43.96
N LYS A 371 -26.06 -24.85 43.18
CA LYS A 371 -27.42 -24.66 43.70
C LYS A 371 -27.98 -26.04 44.01
N LYS A 372 -27.75 -26.49 45.25
CA LYS A 372 -28.17 -27.78 45.83
C LYS A 372 -29.69 -28.03 45.93
N HIS A 373 -30.55 -27.31 45.20
CA HIS A 373 -32.00 -27.42 45.37
C HIS A 373 -32.79 -27.86 44.11
N SER A 374 -32.20 -27.82 42.91
CA SER A 374 -32.92 -28.21 41.68
C SER A 374 -32.42 -29.51 41.04
N GLU A 375 -31.24 -30.01 41.45
CA GLU A 375 -30.76 -31.32 40.98
C GLU A 375 -31.52 -32.50 41.61
N SER A 376 -32.17 -32.35 42.76
CA SER A 376 -32.94 -33.43 43.37
C SER A 376 -34.21 -33.77 42.57
N LEU A 377 -34.87 -32.79 41.96
CA LEU A 377 -36.08 -33.03 41.16
C LEU A 377 -35.77 -33.64 39.79
N ILE A 378 -34.70 -33.20 39.12
CA ILE A 378 -34.30 -33.75 37.83
C ILE A 378 -33.65 -35.12 38.00
N ARG A 379 -32.88 -35.34 39.08
CA ARG A 379 -32.37 -36.67 39.44
C ARG A 379 -33.51 -37.60 39.82
N ASN A 380 -34.52 -37.14 40.57
CA ASN A 380 -35.70 -37.95 40.87
C ASN A 380 -36.53 -38.26 39.63
N VAL A 381 -36.71 -37.35 38.67
CA VAL A 381 -37.44 -37.67 37.42
C VAL A 381 -36.64 -38.64 36.54
N LYS A 382 -35.31 -38.47 36.45
CA LYS A 382 -34.43 -39.38 35.70
C LYS A 382 -34.29 -40.75 36.38
N ASP A 383 -34.31 -40.79 37.71
CA ASP A 383 -34.34 -42.02 38.53
C ASP A 383 -35.73 -42.66 38.52
N VAL A 384 -36.82 -41.90 38.31
CA VAL A 384 -38.17 -42.44 38.10
C VAL A 384 -38.33 -43.00 36.68
N GLU A 385 -37.74 -42.41 35.64
CA GLU A 385 -37.76 -42.97 34.28
C GLU A 385 -36.81 -44.16 34.08
N THR A 386 -35.59 -44.09 34.63
CA THR A 386 -34.64 -45.23 34.62
C THR A 386 -34.98 -46.30 35.66
N GLY A 387 -35.58 -45.90 36.79
CA GLY A 387 -36.12 -46.79 37.81
C GLY A 387 -37.38 -47.50 37.36
N SER A 388 -38.34 -46.83 36.70
CA SER A 388 -39.53 -47.46 36.10
C SER A 388 -39.16 -48.41 34.97
N SER A 389 -38.15 -48.06 34.15
CA SER A 389 -37.66 -48.94 33.09
C SER A 389 -36.87 -50.16 33.59
N ARG A 390 -36.13 -50.05 34.71
CA ARG A 390 -35.44 -51.18 35.35
C ARG A 390 -36.37 -52.00 36.24
N SER A 391 -37.31 -51.38 36.95
CA SER A 391 -38.31 -52.08 37.77
C SER A 391 -39.27 -52.88 36.90
N ASN A 392 -39.76 -52.31 35.79
CA ASN A 392 -40.63 -53.05 34.87
C ASN A 392 -39.88 -54.15 34.12
N SER A 393 -38.60 -53.96 33.80
CA SER A 393 -37.73 -55.01 33.22
C SER A 393 -37.48 -56.16 34.21
N LEU A 394 -37.15 -55.84 35.47
CA LEU A 394 -36.87 -56.83 36.51
C LEU A 394 -38.14 -57.50 37.05
N ASP A 395 -39.28 -56.81 37.11
CA ASP A 395 -40.56 -57.41 37.50
C ASP A 395 -41.13 -58.31 36.39
N VAL A 396 -40.93 -57.96 35.12
CA VAL A 396 -41.28 -58.84 34.00
C VAL A 396 -40.35 -60.06 33.98
N GLU A 397 -39.04 -59.87 34.15
CA GLU A 397 -38.06 -60.96 34.20
C GLU A 397 -38.26 -61.87 35.43
N ARG A 398 -38.62 -61.30 36.59
CA ARG A 398 -38.94 -62.05 37.82
C ARG A 398 -40.27 -62.79 37.71
N ARG A 399 -41.31 -62.19 37.11
CA ARG A 399 -42.57 -62.90 36.81
C ARG A 399 -42.34 -64.04 35.82
N VAL A 400 -41.54 -63.83 34.77
CA VAL A 400 -41.20 -64.88 33.79
C VAL A 400 -40.37 -66.01 34.45
N HIS A 401 -39.41 -65.69 35.33
CA HIS A 401 -38.66 -66.70 36.09
C HIS A 401 -39.56 -67.52 37.02
N GLN A 402 -40.57 -66.88 37.61
CA GLN A 402 -41.56 -67.50 38.48
C GLN A 402 -42.54 -68.40 37.70
N TYR A 403 -42.83 -68.06 36.44
CA TYR A 403 -43.55 -68.91 35.50
C TYR A 403 -42.71 -70.09 34.99
N MET A 404 -41.40 -69.91 34.75
CA MET A 404 -40.51 -71.01 34.35
C MET A 404 -40.17 -71.97 35.51
N SER A 405 -40.05 -71.47 36.75
CA SER A 405 -39.81 -72.33 37.92
C SER A 405 -41.01 -73.18 38.32
N GLY A 406 -42.22 -72.80 37.86
CA GLY A 406 -43.44 -73.60 38.05
C GLY A 406 -43.52 -74.86 37.16
N LEU A 407 -42.67 -74.99 36.15
CA LEU A 407 -42.68 -76.14 35.21
C LEU A 407 -41.73 -77.28 35.59
N THR A 408 -40.88 -77.15 36.61
CA THR A 408 -39.80 -78.13 36.86
C THR A 408 -39.99 -79.02 38.09
N ASN A 409 -40.94 -78.77 38.99
CA ASN A 409 -41.14 -79.63 40.16
C ASN A 409 -42.59 -80.05 40.33
N GLY A 410 -42.94 -81.16 39.67
CA GLY A 410 -43.89 -82.09 40.26
C GLY A 410 -43.21 -82.79 41.44
N THR A 411 -43.78 -82.64 42.64
CA THR A 411 -43.81 -83.56 43.80
C THR A 411 -43.67 -82.82 45.14
N GLY A 412 -44.60 -83.13 46.05
CA GLY A 412 -44.39 -83.08 47.51
C GLY A 412 -44.55 -81.74 48.21
N ALA A 413 -45.74 -81.50 48.77
CA ALA A 413 -45.87 -80.60 49.92
C ALA A 413 -45.15 -81.20 51.15
N PRO A 414 -44.88 -80.38 52.18
CA PRO A 414 -45.68 -80.60 53.38
C PRO A 414 -46.39 -79.32 53.85
N MET A 415 -47.72 -79.45 53.90
CA MET A 415 -48.59 -79.14 55.03
C MET A 415 -48.08 -78.10 56.06
N CYS A 416 -48.76 -76.95 56.08
CA CYS A 416 -49.29 -76.43 57.34
C CYS A 416 -50.70 -75.88 57.09
N THR A 417 -51.65 -76.50 57.76
CA THR A 417 -53.09 -76.35 57.65
C THR A 417 -53.56 -75.28 58.63
N VAL A 418 -54.32 -74.29 58.18
CA VAL A 418 -55.38 -73.66 58.97
C VAL A 418 -56.64 -73.61 58.10
N LEU A 419 -57.71 -74.20 58.64
CA LEU A 419 -59.02 -74.40 58.04
C LEU A 419 -59.75 -73.08 57.73
N ASN A 420 -60.46 -73.01 56.60
CA ASN A 420 -61.92 -73.25 56.55
C ASN A 420 -62.55 -72.94 55.18
N GLY A 421 -63.35 -73.89 54.65
CA GLY A 421 -64.65 -73.60 54.04
C GLY A 421 -64.79 -73.52 52.51
N GLY A 422 -65.35 -74.57 51.90
CA GLY A 422 -66.32 -74.45 50.79
C GLY A 422 -65.82 -74.77 49.36
N PRO A 423 -66.58 -75.54 48.55
CA PRO A 423 -66.13 -76.03 47.25
C PRO A 423 -66.51 -75.09 46.11
N ALA A 424 -65.60 -74.89 45.16
CA ALA A 424 -65.94 -74.43 43.81
C ALA A 424 -65.01 -75.11 42.80
N THR A 425 -65.59 -76.07 42.08
CA THR A 425 -65.06 -76.59 40.82
C THR A 425 -64.96 -75.44 39.81
N VAL A 426 -63.75 -75.08 39.38
CA VAL A 426 -63.54 -74.37 38.12
C VAL A 426 -62.38 -75.06 37.38
N ALA A 427 -62.73 -75.64 36.24
CA ALA A 427 -61.82 -76.25 35.29
C ALA A 427 -60.82 -75.21 34.76
N GLY A 428 -59.52 -75.47 34.91
CA GLY A 428 -58.45 -74.71 34.28
C GLY A 428 -58.02 -75.40 32.99
N ALA A 429 -58.20 -74.73 31.86
CA ALA A 429 -57.73 -75.12 30.53
C ALA A 429 -56.19 -75.26 30.46
N PRO A 430 -55.64 -76.05 29.52
CA PRO A 430 -54.20 -76.15 29.33
C PRO A 430 -53.64 -74.82 28.78
N MET A 431 -52.64 -74.25 29.45
CA MET A 431 -51.92 -73.07 28.96
C MET A 431 -51.11 -73.41 27.70
N ASP A 432 -51.29 -72.57 26.69
CA ASP A 432 -50.85 -72.73 25.30
C ASP A 432 -49.34 -72.40 25.13
N ILE A 433 -48.55 -73.38 24.68
CA ILE A 433 -47.11 -73.22 24.37
C ILE A 433 -46.90 -72.14 23.28
N GLY A 434 -47.90 -71.89 22.43
CA GLY A 434 -47.90 -70.80 21.45
C GLY A 434 -47.90 -69.40 22.05
N GLN A 435 -48.53 -69.21 23.23
CA GLN A 435 -48.53 -67.93 23.94
C GLN A 435 -47.17 -67.61 24.60
N GLN A 436 -46.41 -68.62 25.01
CA GLN A 436 -45.08 -68.44 25.58
C GLN A 436 -44.04 -68.03 24.52
N ALA A 437 -44.11 -68.64 23.32
CA ALA A 437 -43.22 -68.33 22.20
C ALA A 437 -43.48 -66.92 21.62
N THR A 438 -44.75 -66.50 21.53
CA THR A 438 -45.13 -65.15 21.09
C THR A 438 -44.65 -64.07 22.06
N LEU A 439 -44.68 -64.33 23.37
CA LEU A 439 -44.16 -63.40 24.38
C LEU A 439 -42.64 -63.22 24.29
N LEU A 440 -41.88 -64.29 24.04
CA LEU A 440 -40.43 -64.23 23.83
C LEU A 440 -40.04 -63.45 22.56
N VAL A 441 -40.79 -63.66 21.46
CA VAL A 441 -40.60 -62.90 20.21
C VAL A 441 -40.91 -61.42 20.43
N LEU A 442 -41.97 -61.09 21.18
CA LEU A 442 -42.32 -59.71 21.52
C LEU A 442 -41.24 -59.02 22.36
N GLN A 443 -40.64 -59.73 23.32
CA GLN A 443 -39.54 -59.21 24.15
C GLN A 443 -38.28 -58.93 23.31
N ARG A 444 -37.97 -59.80 22.34
CA ARG A 444 -36.86 -59.60 21.40
C ARG A 444 -37.11 -58.37 20.52
N ILE A 445 -38.30 -58.24 19.94
CA ILE A 445 -38.69 -57.09 19.11
C ILE A 445 -38.62 -55.79 19.94
N TYR A 446 -39.08 -55.80 21.18
CA TYR A 446 -39.00 -54.64 22.08
C TYR A 446 -37.54 -54.24 22.38
N GLN A 447 -36.63 -55.19 22.59
CA GLN A 447 -35.21 -54.90 22.79
C GLN A 447 -34.55 -54.29 21.54
N GLU A 448 -34.87 -54.81 20.35
CA GLU A 448 -34.38 -54.24 19.08
C GLU A 448 -34.94 -52.83 18.86
N LEU A 449 -36.24 -52.61 19.07
CA LEU A 449 -36.88 -51.28 19.03
C LEU A 449 -36.26 -50.29 20.02
N LYS A 450 -35.97 -50.73 21.25
CA LYS A 450 -35.31 -49.92 22.26
C LYS A 450 -33.90 -49.52 21.83
N THR A 451 -33.18 -50.40 21.14
CA THR A 451 -31.83 -50.14 20.61
C THR A 451 -31.87 -49.17 19.44
N ILE A 452 -32.81 -49.35 18.50
CA ILE A 452 -33.05 -48.42 17.39
C ILE A 452 -33.43 -47.04 17.91
N THR A 453 -34.34 -46.97 18.87
CA THR A 453 -34.78 -45.71 19.50
C THR A 453 -33.61 -45.02 20.18
N ARG A 454 -32.76 -45.76 20.91
CA ARG A 454 -31.56 -45.20 21.54
C ARG A 454 -30.59 -44.62 20.50
N ARG A 455 -30.30 -45.36 19.43
CA ARG A 455 -29.45 -44.89 18.33
C ARG A 455 -30.02 -43.66 17.63
N MET A 456 -31.33 -43.61 17.44
CA MET A 456 -32.01 -42.45 16.87
C MET A 456 -31.89 -41.22 17.76
N ILE A 457 -32.08 -41.37 19.09
CA ILE A 457 -31.90 -40.29 20.06
C ILE A 457 -30.44 -39.82 20.14
N GLU A 458 -29.49 -40.75 20.13
CA GLU A 458 -28.05 -40.42 20.12
C GLU A 458 -27.66 -39.68 18.83
N ALA A 459 -28.11 -40.16 17.67
CA ALA A 459 -27.90 -39.50 16.39
C ALA A 459 -28.53 -38.09 16.33
N ASP A 460 -29.76 -37.92 16.85
CA ASP A 460 -30.42 -36.61 16.95
C ASP A 460 -29.65 -35.66 17.88
N ARG A 461 -29.14 -36.18 19.01
CA ARG A 461 -28.34 -35.39 19.95
C ARG A 461 -27.02 -34.94 19.33
N ASP A 462 -26.35 -35.83 18.63
CA ASP A 462 -25.07 -35.54 17.97
C ASP A 462 -25.26 -34.60 16.78
N GLY A 463 -26.36 -34.75 16.04
CA GLY A 463 -26.80 -33.79 15.02
C GLY A 463 -27.06 -32.39 15.60
N ALA A 464 -27.75 -32.30 16.75
CA ALA A 464 -27.97 -31.03 17.44
C ALA A 464 -26.66 -30.38 17.93
N GLN A 465 -25.70 -31.18 18.40
CA GLN A 465 -24.38 -30.68 18.81
C GLN A 465 -23.54 -30.20 17.62
N SER A 466 -23.54 -30.94 16.51
CA SER A 466 -22.91 -30.50 15.26
C SER A 466 -23.49 -29.16 14.76
N ASN A 467 -24.82 -29.02 14.79
CA ASN A 467 -25.49 -27.77 14.46
C ASN A 467 -25.11 -26.61 15.40
N ASN A 468 -24.84 -26.88 16.69
CA ASN A 468 -24.34 -25.85 17.61
C ASN A 468 -22.93 -25.37 17.22
N TRP A 469 -22.04 -26.26 16.81
CA TRP A 469 -20.69 -25.90 16.34
C TRP A 469 -20.74 -25.09 15.04
N LYS A 470 -21.58 -25.51 14.08
CA LYS A 470 -21.80 -24.74 12.84
C LYS A 470 -22.37 -23.35 13.11
N PHE A 471 -23.35 -23.24 14.00
CA PHE A 471 -23.90 -21.95 14.42
C PHE A 471 -22.85 -21.09 15.12
N ALA A 472 -22.08 -21.68 16.04
CA ALA A 472 -20.99 -20.97 16.70
C ALA A 472 -19.94 -20.44 15.70
N ALA A 473 -19.60 -21.21 14.67
CA ALA A 473 -18.71 -20.78 13.59
C ALA A 473 -19.29 -19.58 12.81
N MET A 474 -20.59 -19.63 12.44
CA MET A 474 -21.27 -18.50 11.78
C MET A 474 -21.28 -17.23 12.63
N VAL A 475 -21.44 -17.37 13.95
CA VAL A 475 -21.45 -16.24 14.90
C VAL A 475 -20.07 -15.60 14.99
N VAL A 476 -19.00 -16.41 15.09
CA VAL A 476 -17.61 -15.91 15.10
C VAL A 476 -17.28 -15.22 13.79
N ASP A 477 -17.66 -15.80 12.67
CA ASP A 477 -17.42 -15.25 11.34
C ASP A 477 -18.01 -13.84 11.16
N ARG A 478 -19.23 -13.67 11.65
CA ARG A 478 -19.93 -12.39 11.60
C ARG A 478 -19.43 -11.39 12.63
N LEU A 479 -19.01 -11.84 13.80
CA LEU A 479 -18.29 -11.00 14.76
C LEU A 479 -17.03 -10.42 14.10
N CYS A 480 -16.23 -11.27 13.46
CA CYS A 480 -15.05 -10.86 12.70
C CYS A 480 -15.41 -9.86 11.60
N LEU A 481 -16.49 -10.10 10.83
CA LEU A 481 -16.97 -9.15 9.82
C LEU A 481 -17.18 -7.75 10.41
N TYR A 482 -17.93 -7.61 11.51
CA TYR A 482 -18.20 -6.29 12.09
C TYR A 482 -16.93 -5.63 12.63
N VAL A 483 -16.09 -6.39 13.34
CA VAL A 483 -14.82 -5.87 13.89
C VAL A 483 -13.91 -5.37 12.77
N PHE A 484 -13.70 -6.18 11.73
CA PHE A 484 -12.86 -5.81 10.60
C PHE A 484 -13.46 -4.68 9.75
N THR A 485 -14.79 -4.65 9.56
CA THR A 485 -15.46 -3.54 8.86
C THR A 485 -15.26 -2.22 9.60
N VAL A 486 -15.50 -2.19 10.91
CA VAL A 486 -15.29 -0.98 11.72
C VAL A 486 -13.83 -0.54 11.66
N PHE A 487 -12.89 -1.49 11.77
CA PHE A 487 -11.47 -1.18 11.69
C PHE A 487 -11.06 -0.63 10.31
N ILE A 488 -11.50 -1.25 9.21
CA ILE A 488 -11.18 -0.82 7.84
C ILE A 488 -11.80 0.55 7.55
N VAL A 489 -13.04 0.78 7.96
CA VAL A 489 -13.70 2.09 7.76
C VAL A 489 -13.00 3.15 8.61
N ALA A 490 -12.70 2.88 9.88
CA ALA A 490 -12.01 3.84 10.75
C ALA A 490 -10.59 4.17 10.24
N SER A 491 -9.83 3.16 9.79
CA SER A 491 -8.49 3.38 9.24
C SER A 491 -8.54 4.14 7.92
N SER A 492 -9.43 3.77 7.01
CA SER A 492 -9.62 4.46 5.73
C SER A 492 -10.06 5.92 5.91
N CYS A 493 -11.03 6.18 6.80
CA CYS A 493 -11.46 7.53 7.13
C CYS A 493 -10.34 8.34 7.78
N GLY A 494 -9.62 7.76 8.75
CA GLY A 494 -8.50 8.43 9.41
C GLY A 494 -7.43 8.89 8.43
N ILE A 495 -7.16 8.09 7.39
CA ILE A 495 -6.11 8.39 6.39
C ILE A 495 -6.60 9.41 5.36
N LEU A 496 -7.82 9.28 4.86
CA LEU A 496 -8.42 10.26 3.93
C LEU A 496 -8.52 11.66 4.55
N LEU A 497 -8.84 11.73 5.85
CA LEU A 497 -8.91 12.99 6.61
C LEU A 497 -7.54 13.54 7.00
N SER A 498 -6.50 12.69 7.06
CA SER A 498 -5.14 13.14 7.39
C SER A 498 -4.47 13.84 6.22
N ALA A 499 -4.82 13.50 4.98
CA ALA A 499 -4.20 14.07 3.79
C ALA A 499 -4.64 15.54 3.59
N PRO A 500 -3.70 16.49 3.55
CA PRO A 500 -4.02 17.93 3.53
C PRO A 500 -4.70 18.41 2.24
N TYR A 501 -4.68 17.63 1.15
CA TYR A 501 -5.13 18.03 -0.18
C TYR A 501 -6.11 17.03 -0.83
N THR A 502 -6.80 16.19 -0.06
CA THR A 502 -7.87 15.30 -0.59
C THR A 502 -9.17 16.04 -0.88
N ILE A 503 -9.37 17.22 -0.28
CA ILE A 503 -10.57 18.05 -0.38
C ILE A 503 -10.14 19.49 -0.69
N ALA A 504 -9.69 19.74 -1.91
CA ALA A 504 -9.53 21.09 -2.46
C ALA A 504 -9.80 21.07 -3.96
#